data_AF-A0A538ND69-F1
#
_entry.id   AF-A0A538ND69-F1
#
_cell.length_a   1.000
_cell.length_b   1.000
_cell.length_c   1.000
_cell.angle_alpha   90.00
_cell.angle_beta   90.00
_cell.angle_gamma   90.00
#
_symmetry.space_group_name_H-M   'P 1'
#
loop_
_entity.id
_entity.type
_entity.pdbx_description
1 polymer ?
#
loop_
_entity_poly.entity_id
_entity_poly.type
_entity_poly.pdbx_seq_one_letter_code
_entity_poly.pdbx_strand_id
1 'polypeptide(L)'
;DCDFYIYYKPRSEWRKIDNKPITKDELAKIITTEIKAINPHAYVMVAQPVEMRFNEMLEGIRADIAVKIFGNDYDVLERLGAEVKEVLEQIPGTREGEGEVEFETTGRAPMLEIRVKRDVLAQYNLHSGDVNQTIAAALGGQTVGTLIEGNRRFDIVVRLNEADRENLDVIRTLPVRVGEAGMLPLGTVADIERVKTVVPILRDSAQRRAALMVNLRGRDVESWVREADAKVHEQVQLPEGYSIEFGGQFENLREAKARLAIVVPTALAFIFMLIFMAFGSVRQALLVYSGVPLAVTGGVVALWLRDMPFSISAAVGFIALSGVAVLNGLVMISYFNQLRERGLDTRSAVIEGSLTRLRPVLMTAAVAAFGFIPMALSTSAGAEVQRPLATVVIGGIISSTFLTLLLLPVLYDWVERRKRASEIPEQSQQPRYADAT
;
A
#
# COMPACT_ATOMS: atom_id res chain seq x y z
N ASP A 1 2.77 12.89 -21.95
CA ASP A 1 3.24 12.49 -20.60
C ASP A 1 4.75 12.47 -20.53
N CYS A 2 5.33 13.02 -19.47
CA CYS A 2 6.77 13.00 -19.21
C CYS A 2 7.04 12.82 -17.72
N ASP A 3 8.09 12.07 -17.40
CA ASP A 3 8.53 11.84 -16.02
C ASP A 3 9.63 12.85 -15.67
N PHE A 4 9.45 13.63 -14.60
CA PHE A 4 10.47 14.54 -14.08
C PHE A 4 11.06 14.00 -12.78
N TYR A 5 12.38 13.82 -12.76
CA TYR A 5 13.12 13.45 -11.55
C TYR A 5 13.63 14.71 -10.87
N ILE A 6 13.15 14.96 -9.65
CA ILE A 6 13.57 16.11 -8.84
C ILE A 6 14.54 15.61 -7.76
N TYR A 7 15.79 16.07 -7.83
CA TYR A 7 16.78 15.83 -6.78
C TYR A 7 16.70 16.98 -5.77
N TYR A 8 16.17 16.69 -4.58
CA TYR A 8 16.08 17.68 -3.53
C TYR A 8 17.44 18.02 -2.94
N LYS A 9 17.60 19.27 -2.53
CA LYS A 9 18.70 19.68 -1.65
C LYS A 9 18.64 18.94 -0.30
N PRO A 10 19.73 18.89 0.48
CA PRO A 10 19.69 18.37 1.84
C PRO A 10 18.58 19.01 2.68
N ARG A 11 17.91 18.22 3.53
CA ARG A 11 16.75 18.68 4.33
C ARG A 11 17.06 19.87 5.24
N SER A 12 18.31 20.05 5.65
CA SER A 12 18.79 21.20 6.42
C SER A 12 18.68 22.52 5.68
N GLU A 13 18.68 22.50 4.34
CA GLU A 13 18.58 23.67 3.48
C GLU A 13 17.14 23.95 3.01
N TRP A 14 16.18 23.13 3.44
CA TRP A 14 14.79 23.32 3.06
C TRP A 14 14.22 24.57 3.73
N ARG A 15 13.26 25.21 3.04
CA ARG A 15 12.51 26.34 3.58
C ARG A 15 11.94 25.96 4.95
N LYS A 16 11.95 26.92 5.87
CA LYS A 16 11.38 26.75 7.20
C LYS A 16 10.05 27.50 7.30
N ILE A 17 9.04 26.86 7.87
CA ILE A 17 7.78 27.46 8.31
C ILE A 17 7.74 27.27 9.83
N ASP A 18 7.48 28.33 10.60
CA ASP A 18 7.51 28.31 12.07
C ASP A 18 8.80 27.71 12.67
N ASN A 19 9.94 28.08 12.07
CA ASN A 19 11.28 27.62 12.44
C ASN A 19 11.53 26.10 12.28
N LYS A 20 10.60 25.36 11.64
CA LYS A 20 10.74 23.95 11.30
C LYS A 20 10.91 23.79 9.79
N PRO A 21 11.81 22.91 9.30
CA PRO A 21 11.88 22.57 7.89
C PRO A 21 10.52 22.03 7.42
N ILE A 22 10.07 22.48 6.25
CA ILE A 22 8.83 21.98 5.66
C ILE A 22 8.85 20.46 5.49
N THR A 23 7.67 19.85 5.54
CA THR A 23 7.52 18.42 5.26
C THR A 23 7.59 18.15 3.76
N LYS A 24 7.78 16.88 3.38
CA LYS A 24 7.79 16.47 1.98
C LYS A 24 6.42 16.73 1.33
N ASP A 25 5.34 16.50 2.06
CA ASP A 25 3.97 16.70 1.58
C ASP A 25 3.67 18.20 1.37
N GLU A 26 4.13 19.06 2.29
CA GLU A 26 4.06 20.52 2.12
C GLU A 26 4.85 20.98 0.90
N LEU A 27 6.07 20.47 0.71
CA LEU A 27 6.87 20.80 -0.46
C LEU A 27 6.18 20.36 -1.76
N ALA A 28 5.61 19.16 -1.78
CA ALA A 28 4.85 18.65 -2.92
C ALA A 28 3.64 19.57 -3.23
N LYS A 29 2.89 20.01 -2.21
CA LYS A 29 1.78 20.97 -2.38
C LYS A 29 2.25 22.30 -2.96
N ILE A 30 3.39 22.82 -2.52
CA ILE A 30 3.97 24.06 -3.06
C ILE A 30 4.32 23.87 -4.54
N ILE A 31 5.01 22.77 -4.89
CA ILE A 31 5.39 22.46 -6.27
C ILE A 31 4.15 22.37 -7.17
N THR A 32 3.13 21.61 -6.77
CA THR A 32 1.89 21.45 -7.54
C THR A 32 1.18 22.79 -7.73
N THR A 33 1.12 23.63 -6.69
CA THR A 33 0.51 24.97 -6.75
C THR A 33 1.23 25.88 -7.75
N GLU A 34 2.57 25.92 -7.71
CA GLU A 34 3.38 26.74 -8.62
C GLU A 34 3.25 26.29 -10.08
N ILE A 35 3.20 24.97 -10.34
CA ILE A 35 3.00 24.45 -11.69
C ILE A 35 1.62 24.83 -12.23
N LYS A 36 0.57 24.67 -11.41
CA LYS A 36 -0.80 25.08 -11.77
C LYS A 36 -0.91 26.59 -12.05
N ALA A 37 -0.16 27.42 -11.32
CA ALA A 37 -0.12 28.85 -11.57
C ALA A 37 0.48 29.22 -12.94
N ILE A 38 1.45 28.44 -13.43
CA ILE A 38 2.07 28.63 -14.75
C ILE A 38 1.17 28.06 -15.86
N ASN A 39 0.62 26.86 -15.66
CA ASN A 39 -0.26 26.19 -16.59
C ASN A 39 -1.45 25.55 -15.85
N PRO A 40 -2.63 26.19 -15.87
CA PRO A 40 -3.82 25.66 -15.22
C PRO A 40 -4.28 24.29 -15.74
N HIS A 41 -3.86 23.91 -16.95
CA HIS A 41 -4.18 22.62 -17.56
C HIS A 41 -3.13 21.54 -17.30
N ALA A 42 -2.06 21.85 -16.56
CA ALA A 42 -1.05 20.86 -16.19
C ALA A 42 -1.53 20.03 -15.00
N TYR A 43 -1.64 18.72 -15.22
CA TYR A 43 -1.87 17.74 -14.16
C TYR A 43 -0.52 17.18 -13.70
N VAL A 44 -0.29 17.21 -12.38
CA VAL A 44 0.97 16.78 -11.78
C VAL A 44 0.65 15.78 -10.69
N MET A 45 1.14 14.55 -10.84
CA MET A 45 1.17 13.58 -9.75
C MET A 45 2.56 13.54 -9.14
N VAL A 46 2.63 13.72 -7.83
CA VAL A 46 3.90 13.63 -7.11
C VAL A 46 4.01 12.24 -6.51
N ALA A 47 5.10 11.53 -6.82
CA ALA A 47 5.37 10.19 -6.31
C ALA A 47 6.86 10.03 -5.96
N GLN A 48 7.22 8.91 -5.34
CA GLN A 48 8.62 8.53 -5.12
C GLN A 48 9.09 7.57 -6.22
N PRO A 49 10.29 7.74 -6.81
CA PRO A 49 10.72 6.92 -7.93
C PRO A 49 10.68 5.41 -7.68
N VAL A 50 11.09 4.96 -6.49
CA VAL A 50 11.10 3.54 -6.13
C VAL A 50 9.68 3.01 -5.96
N GLU A 51 8.84 3.73 -5.22
CA GLU A 51 7.43 3.38 -4.99
C GLU A 51 6.63 3.37 -6.28
N MET A 52 6.77 4.41 -7.11
CA MET A 52 6.12 4.52 -8.41
C MET A 52 6.45 3.34 -9.33
N ARG A 53 7.74 2.96 -9.42
CA ARG A 53 8.15 1.81 -10.25
C ARG A 53 7.66 0.48 -9.66
N PHE A 54 7.62 0.36 -8.35
CA PHE A 54 7.08 -0.82 -7.69
C PHE A 54 5.58 -0.98 -7.97
N ASN A 55 4.80 0.10 -7.84
CA ASN A 55 3.37 0.12 -8.17
C ASN A 55 3.14 -0.20 -9.65
N GLU A 56 3.94 0.39 -10.55
CA GLU A 56 3.85 0.13 -11.99
C GLU A 56 4.17 -1.35 -12.32
N MET A 57 5.13 -1.96 -11.63
CA MET A 57 5.50 -3.37 -11.84
C MET A 57 4.46 -4.35 -11.30
N LEU A 58 3.82 -4.05 -10.16
CA LEU A 58 2.86 -4.97 -9.54
C LEU A 58 1.46 -4.85 -10.15
N GLU A 59 1.00 -3.62 -10.37
CA GLU A 59 -0.41 -3.32 -10.65
C GLU A 59 -0.61 -2.71 -12.04
N GLY A 60 0.49 -2.37 -12.73
CA GLY A 60 0.47 -1.69 -14.03
C GLY A 60 0.22 -0.19 -13.93
N ILE A 61 0.12 0.39 -12.72
CA ILE A 61 -0.32 1.77 -12.48
C ILE A 61 0.67 2.51 -11.59
N ARG A 62 0.86 3.81 -11.86
CA ARG A 62 1.91 4.66 -11.26
C ARG A 62 1.45 5.46 -10.03
N ALA A 63 0.39 5.02 -9.37
CA ALA A 63 -0.21 5.69 -8.21
C ALA A 63 -0.48 4.70 -7.08
N ASP A 64 -0.81 5.22 -5.90
CA ASP A 64 -1.04 4.40 -4.70
C ASP A 64 -2.30 3.56 -4.82
N ILE A 65 -3.37 4.14 -5.40
CA ILE A 65 -4.65 3.47 -5.63
C ILE A 65 -5.00 3.56 -7.11
N ALA A 66 -5.57 2.48 -7.62
CA ALA A 66 -6.08 2.38 -8.97
C ALA A 66 -7.59 2.16 -8.93
N VAL A 67 -8.38 3.07 -9.49
CA VAL A 67 -9.82 2.83 -9.69
C VAL A 67 -10.03 2.40 -11.13
N LYS A 68 -10.21 1.10 -11.33
CA LYS A 68 -10.34 0.46 -12.65
C LYS A 68 -11.81 0.32 -13.01
N ILE A 69 -12.19 0.80 -14.18
CA ILE A 69 -13.52 0.68 -14.75
C ILE A 69 -13.43 -0.27 -15.94
N PHE A 70 -14.10 -1.41 -15.85
CA PHE A 70 -14.12 -2.42 -16.90
C PHE A 70 -15.36 -2.29 -17.77
N GLY A 71 -15.20 -2.53 -19.07
CA GLY A 71 -16.30 -2.44 -20.02
C GLY A 71 -15.83 -2.53 -21.47
N ASN A 72 -16.75 -2.73 -22.41
CA ASN A 72 -16.41 -2.99 -23.81
C ASN A 72 -16.32 -1.72 -24.68
N ASP A 73 -17.15 -0.71 -24.37
CA ASP A 73 -17.25 0.55 -25.13
C ASP A 73 -16.48 1.68 -24.46
N TYR A 74 -15.60 2.34 -25.22
CA TYR A 74 -14.77 3.46 -24.76
C TYR A 74 -15.55 4.75 -24.55
N ASP A 75 -16.60 5.03 -25.33
CA ASP A 75 -17.44 6.21 -25.11
C ASP A 75 -18.06 6.16 -23.70
N VAL A 76 -18.50 4.95 -23.31
CA VAL A 76 -19.05 4.70 -21.97
C VAL A 76 -17.96 4.73 -20.90
N LEU A 77 -16.80 4.13 -21.14
CA LEU A 77 -15.68 4.16 -20.19
C LEU A 77 -15.17 5.58 -19.91
N GLU A 78 -15.06 6.43 -20.93
CA GLU A 78 -14.64 7.83 -20.77
C GLU A 78 -15.67 8.62 -19.96
N ARG A 79 -16.96 8.44 -20.26
CA ARG A 79 -18.05 9.07 -19.50
C ARG A 79 -18.05 8.63 -18.03
N LEU A 80 -18.02 7.32 -17.77
CA LEU A 80 -17.98 6.78 -16.41
C LEU A 80 -16.70 7.20 -15.68
N GLY A 81 -15.55 7.24 -16.38
CA GLY A 81 -14.30 7.72 -15.80
C GLY A 81 -14.38 9.17 -15.35
N ALA A 82 -15.03 10.04 -16.13
CA ALA A 82 -15.26 11.44 -15.75
C ALA A 82 -16.23 11.57 -14.57
N GLU A 83 -17.36 10.86 -14.60
CA GLU A 83 -18.34 10.84 -13.50
C GLU A 83 -17.69 10.35 -12.20
N VAL A 84 -16.92 9.24 -12.25
CA VAL A 84 -16.20 8.71 -11.09
C VAL A 84 -15.13 9.69 -10.61
N LYS A 85 -14.33 10.29 -11.50
CA LYS A 85 -13.30 11.27 -11.12
C LYS A 85 -13.92 12.42 -10.31
N GLU A 86 -15.04 12.97 -10.78
CA GLU A 86 -15.73 14.09 -10.13
C GLU A 86 -16.23 13.72 -8.72
N VAL A 87 -16.70 12.49 -8.51
CA VAL A 87 -17.07 11.97 -7.18
C VAL A 87 -15.84 11.84 -6.29
N LEU A 88 -14.74 11.25 -6.79
CA LEU A 88 -13.53 11.00 -6.02
C LEU A 88 -12.86 12.30 -5.57
N GLU A 89 -12.86 13.35 -6.39
CA GLU A 89 -12.30 14.66 -6.06
C GLU A 89 -13.05 15.39 -4.93
N GLN A 90 -14.28 14.99 -4.59
CA GLN A 90 -15.03 15.59 -3.48
C GLN A 90 -14.70 14.96 -2.11
N ILE A 91 -14.04 13.80 -2.10
CA ILE A 91 -13.77 13.02 -0.90
C ILE A 91 -12.52 13.58 -0.19
N PRO A 92 -12.57 13.82 1.14
CA PRO A 92 -11.38 14.23 1.89
C PRO A 92 -10.21 13.27 1.63
N GLY A 93 -8.98 13.77 1.49
CA GLY A 93 -7.80 13.00 1.09
C GLY A 93 -7.50 13.02 -0.42
N THR A 94 -8.51 13.33 -1.25
CA THR A 94 -8.41 13.51 -2.71
C THR A 94 -8.97 14.84 -3.19
N ARG A 95 -9.43 15.69 -2.27
CA ARG A 95 -9.81 17.07 -2.57
C ARG A 95 -8.66 17.84 -3.18
N GLU A 96 -9.01 18.86 -3.96
CA GLU A 96 -8.02 19.75 -4.54
C GLU A 96 -7.08 20.32 -3.45
N GLY A 97 -5.77 20.08 -3.61
CA GLY A 97 -4.74 20.49 -2.65
C GLY A 97 -4.50 19.52 -1.49
N GLU A 98 -5.29 18.45 -1.38
CA GLU A 98 -5.06 17.33 -0.47
C GLU A 98 -4.38 16.17 -1.19
N GLY A 99 -4.98 15.62 -2.24
CA GLY A 99 -4.44 14.51 -3.03
C GLY A 99 -4.56 14.73 -4.53
N GLU A 100 -4.25 13.70 -5.31
CA GLU A 100 -4.32 13.73 -6.77
C GLU A 100 -5.20 12.59 -7.29
N VAL A 101 -6.14 12.91 -8.19
CA VAL A 101 -6.94 11.95 -8.95
C VAL A 101 -6.77 12.27 -10.43
N GLU A 102 -6.24 11.36 -11.23
CA GLU A 102 -5.98 11.61 -12.64
C GLU A 102 -6.25 10.40 -13.52
N PHE A 103 -6.59 10.63 -14.79
CA PHE A 103 -6.71 9.53 -15.73
C PHE A 103 -5.34 8.90 -16.00
N GLU A 104 -5.27 7.58 -16.06
CA GLU A 104 -4.05 6.85 -16.45
C GLU A 104 -3.59 7.20 -17.87
N THR A 105 -4.53 7.56 -18.74
CA THR A 105 -4.27 7.97 -20.12
C THR A 105 -5.06 9.21 -20.49
N THR A 106 -4.50 10.01 -21.40
CA THR A 106 -5.18 11.13 -22.06
C THR A 106 -6.38 10.70 -22.91
N GLY A 107 -6.56 9.40 -23.16
CA GLY A 107 -7.71 8.85 -23.89
C GLY A 107 -7.52 8.94 -25.40
N ARG A 108 -8.14 9.92 -26.05
CA ARG A 108 -8.10 10.04 -27.52
C ARG A 108 -7.00 10.98 -28.00
N ALA A 109 -6.14 10.46 -28.86
CA ALA A 109 -5.13 11.23 -29.55
C ALA A 109 -5.56 11.53 -31.01
N PRO A 110 -5.21 12.70 -31.56
CA PRO A 110 -5.39 12.97 -32.98
C PRO A 110 -4.48 12.02 -33.79
N MET A 111 -5.07 11.19 -34.62
CA MET A 111 -4.39 10.30 -35.56
C MET A 111 -4.79 10.61 -37.00
N LEU A 112 -3.87 10.33 -37.92
CA LEU A 112 -4.14 10.35 -39.34
C LEU A 112 -4.72 8.98 -39.73
N GLU A 113 -6.02 8.93 -40.03
CA GLU A 113 -6.66 7.74 -40.57
C GLU A 113 -6.60 7.77 -42.10
N ILE A 114 -6.09 6.68 -42.69
CA ILE A 114 -6.03 6.48 -44.14
C ILE A 114 -6.92 5.27 -44.46
N ARG A 115 -8.13 5.53 -44.94
CA ARG A 115 -9.13 4.50 -45.26
C ARG A 115 -9.10 4.19 -46.75
N VAL A 116 -8.56 3.03 -47.08
CA VAL A 116 -8.42 2.58 -48.47
C VAL A 116 -9.79 2.28 -49.10
N LYS A 117 -10.03 2.83 -50.30
CA LYS A 117 -11.24 2.65 -51.11
C LYS A 117 -11.17 1.34 -51.89
N ARG A 118 -11.73 0.26 -51.33
CA ARG A 118 -11.63 -1.10 -51.90
C ARG A 118 -12.25 -1.23 -53.29
N ASP A 119 -13.30 -0.48 -53.55
CA ASP A 119 -13.98 -0.38 -54.85
C ASP A 119 -13.05 0.22 -55.92
N VAL A 120 -12.32 1.29 -55.59
CA VAL A 120 -11.32 1.91 -56.48
C VAL A 120 -10.15 0.96 -56.69
N LEU A 121 -9.64 0.33 -55.63
CA LEU A 121 -8.55 -0.65 -55.75
C LEU A 121 -8.88 -1.78 -56.73
N ALA A 122 -10.11 -2.30 -56.68
CA ALA A 122 -10.55 -3.39 -57.55
C ALA A 122 -10.59 -2.97 -59.03
N GLN A 123 -11.00 -1.73 -59.33
CA GLN A 123 -11.05 -1.20 -60.70
C GLN A 123 -9.65 -1.13 -61.34
N TYR A 124 -8.64 -0.80 -60.54
CA TYR A 124 -7.26 -0.65 -60.99
C TYR A 124 -6.38 -1.89 -60.75
N ASN A 125 -6.96 -2.98 -60.25
CA ASN A 125 -6.23 -4.19 -59.84
C ASN A 125 -5.04 -3.86 -58.90
N LEU A 126 -5.22 -2.89 -58.01
CA LEU A 126 -4.20 -2.40 -57.08
C LEU A 126 -4.31 -3.15 -55.75
N HIS A 127 -3.18 -3.67 -55.24
CA HIS A 127 -3.19 -4.37 -53.96
C HIS A 127 -3.06 -3.38 -52.79
N SER A 128 -3.72 -3.67 -51.67
CA SER A 128 -3.59 -2.86 -50.45
C SER A 128 -2.16 -2.86 -49.91
N GLY A 129 -1.37 -3.89 -50.21
CA GLY A 129 0.05 -3.96 -49.89
C GLY A 129 0.85 -2.82 -50.54
N ASP A 130 0.57 -2.51 -51.81
CA ASP A 130 1.27 -1.45 -52.55
C ASP A 130 0.97 -0.06 -51.94
N VAL A 131 -0.30 0.18 -51.63
CA VAL A 131 -0.75 1.42 -50.96
C VAL A 131 -0.06 1.56 -49.59
N ASN A 132 -0.07 0.49 -48.78
CA ASN A 132 0.57 0.48 -47.47
C ASN A 132 2.10 0.68 -47.56
N GLN A 133 2.75 0.11 -48.58
CA GLN A 133 4.18 0.28 -48.80
C GLN A 133 4.52 1.74 -49.13
N THR A 134 3.73 2.39 -50.01
CA THR A 134 3.89 3.82 -50.31
C THR A 134 3.73 4.67 -49.04
N ILE A 135 2.69 4.41 -48.24
CA ILE A 135 2.45 5.14 -46.97
C ILE A 135 3.60 4.91 -45.99
N ALA A 136 4.04 3.66 -45.82
CA ALA A 136 5.11 3.30 -44.90
C ALA A 136 6.43 3.98 -45.28
N ALA A 137 6.82 3.93 -46.56
CA ALA A 137 8.03 4.58 -47.05
C ALA A 137 7.96 6.11 -46.96
N ALA A 138 6.81 6.70 -47.29
CA ALA A 138 6.64 8.15 -47.29
C ALA A 138 6.57 8.75 -45.87
N LEU A 139 5.76 8.17 -44.98
CA LEU A 139 5.46 8.75 -43.66
C LEU A 139 6.31 8.16 -42.52
N GLY A 140 6.36 6.83 -42.43
CA GLY A 140 7.09 6.10 -41.38
C GLY A 140 8.59 6.04 -41.65
N GLY A 141 8.97 6.04 -42.93
CA GLY A 141 10.31 5.87 -43.41
C GLY A 141 10.67 4.40 -43.61
N GLN A 142 11.40 4.14 -44.69
CA GLN A 142 11.87 2.81 -45.03
C GLN A 142 13.39 2.75 -44.92
N THR A 143 13.89 1.82 -44.12
CA THR A 143 15.33 1.50 -44.08
C THR A 143 15.75 0.86 -45.40
N VAL A 144 16.63 1.52 -46.14
CA VAL A 144 17.14 1.06 -47.44
C VAL A 144 18.54 0.46 -47.36
N GLY A 145 19.19 0.58 -46.21
CA GLY A 145 20.51 0.01 -45.95
C GLY A 145 21.03 0.37 -44.57
N THR A 146 22.21 -0.11 -44.24
CA THR A 146 22.90 0.20 -42.98
C THR A 146 24.32 0.65 -43.30
N LEU A 147 24.70 1.82 -42.81
CA LEU A 147 26.07 2.32 -42.82
C LEU A 147 26.82 1.73 -41.63
N ILE A 148 27.99 1.12 -41.89
CA ILE A 148 28.84 0.52 -40.85
C ILE A 148 30.06 1.40 -40.65
N GLU A 149 30.24 1.90 -39.43
CA GLU A 149 31.40 2.69 -39.02
C GLU A 149 32.09 2.01 -37.83
N GLY A 150 33.10 1.18 -38.12
CA GLY A 150 33.75 0.34 -37.13
C GLY A 150 32.76 -0.64 -36.48
N ASN A 151 32.53 -0.47 -35.17
CA ASN A 151 31.57 -1.29 -34.41
C ASN A 151 30.18 -0.65 -34.28
N ARG A 152 29.94 0.52 -34.91
CA ARG A 152 28.63 1.20 -34.92
C ARG A 152 27.90 0.91 -36.22
N ARG A 153 26.58 0.77 -36.14
CA ARG A 153 25.68 0.55 -37.28
C ARG A 153 24.61 1.64 -37.27
N PHE A 154 24.43 2.30 -38.40
CA PHE A 154 23.44 3.36 -38.59
C PHE A 154 22.51 3.00 -39.74
N ASP A 155 21.21 3.07 -39.52
CA ASP A 155 20.24 2.81 -40.58
C ASP A 155 20.14 4.01 -41.53
N ILE A 156 20.17 3.72 -42.83
CA ILE A 156 19.89 4.70 -43.90
C ILE A 156 18.40 4.61 -44.17
N VAL A 157 17.66 5.66 -43.82
CA VAL A 157 16.19 5.71 -43.94
C VAL A 157 15.79 6.72 -45.02
N VAL A 158 14.95 6.29 -45.96
CA VAL A 158 14.29 7.16 -46.93
C VAL A 158 12.88 7.47 -46.44
N ARG A 159 12.55 8.75 -46.36
CA ARG A 159 11.21 9.26 -45.98
C ARG A 159 11.01 10.67 -46.51
N LEU A 160 9.77 11.13 -46.56
CA LEU A 160 9.48 12.53 -46.84
C LEU A 160 10.05 13.44 -45.75
N ASN A 161 10.32 14.70 -46.10
CA ASN A 161 10.70 15.70 -45.12
C ASN A 161 9.54 15.94 -44.13
N GLU A 162 9.82 16.58 -43.00
CA GLU A 162 8.81 16.77 -41.94
C GLU A 162 7.64 17.66 -42.37
N ALA A 163 7.91 18.77 -43.08
CA ALA A 163 6.87 19.70 -43.53
C ALA A 163 5.84 19.04 -44.47
N ASP A 164 6.30 18.17 -45.37
CA ASP A 164 5.46 17.45 -46.32
C ASP A 164 4.60 16.37 -45.62
N ARG A 165 5.10 15.78 -44.52
CA ARG A 165 4.36 14.78 -43.73
C ARG A 165 3.27 15.39 -42.84
N GLU A 166 3.35 16.68 -42.54
CA GLU A 166 2.29 17.38 -41.81
C GLU A 166 1.19 17.92 -42.73
N ASN A 167 1.51 18.08 -44.03
CA ASN A 167 0.60 18.63 -45.02
C ASN A 167 -0.28 17.55 -45.68
N LEU A 168 -1.56 17.52 -45.30
CA LEU A 168 -2.56 16.59 -45.83
C LEU A 168 -2.69 16.63 -47.36
N ASP A 169 -2.53 17.80 -47.99
CA ASP A 169 -2.68 17.93 -49.44
C ASP A 169 -1.50 17.28 -50.17
N VAL A 170 -0.30 17.40 -49.61
CA VAL A 170 0.88 16.69 -50.13
C VAL A 170 0.68 15.18 -50.00
N ILE A 171 0.22 14.71 -48.84
CA ILE A 171 -0.06 13.28 -48.61
C ILE A 171 -1.09 12.74 -49.62
N ARG A 172 -2.14 13.51 -49.95
CA ARG A 172 -3.14 13.13 -50.96
C ARG A 172 -2.55 12.99 -52.36
N THR A 173 -1.51 13.75 -52.68
CA THR A 173 -0.86 13.70 -54.00
C THR A 173 0.21 12.60 -54.13
N LEU A 174 0.47 11.83 -53.07
CA LEU A 174 1.54 10.82 -53.09
C LEU A 174 1.31 9.78 -54.20
N PRO A 175 2.31 9.52 -55.05
CA PRO A 175 2.15 8.60 -56.16
C PRO A 175 2.20 7.15 -55.65
N VAL A 176 1.10 6.43 -55.81
CA VAL A 176 0.98 5.00 -55.59
C VAL A 176 1.12 4.29 -56.93
N ARG A 177 2.06 3.35 -57.03
CA ARG A 177 2.29 2.59 -58.26
C ARG A 177 1.18 1.56 -58.46
N VAL A 178 0.64 1.49 -59.69
CA VAL A 178 -0.39 0.54 -60.11
C VAL A 178 0.19 -0.43 -61.14
N GLY A 179 0.91 -1.44 -60.66
CA GLY A 179 1.66 -2.36 -61.53
C GLY A 179 2.57 -1.61 -62.51
N GLU A 180 2.54 -2.03 -63.77
CA GLU A 180 3.21 -1.33 -64.89
C GLU A 180 2.33 -0.24 -65.52
N ALA A 181 1.06 -0.12 -65.11
CA ALA A 181 0.06 0.73 -65.76
C ALA A 181 0.18 2.22 -65.41
N GLY A 182 0.95 2.57 -64.38
CA GLY A 182 1.26 3.97 -64.04
C GLY A 182 1.25 4.26 -62.53
N MET A 183 1.02 5.53 -62.20
CA MET A 183 0.93 6.04 -60.83
C MET A 183 -0.44 6.70 -60.62
N LEU A 184 -1.05 6.48 -59.46
CA LEU A 184 -2.25 7.18 -59.02
C LEU A 184 -1.98 7.97 -57.74
N PRO A 185 -2.56 9.18 -57.56
CA PRO A 185 -2.49 9.89 -56.30
C PRO A 185 -3.17 9.12 -55.17
N LEU A 186 -2.57 9.11 -53.98
CA LEU A 186 -3.08 8.40 -52.80
C LEU A 186 -4.53 8.81 -52.45
N GLY A 187 -4.88 10.09 -52.60
CA GLY A 187 -6.25 10.59 -52.35
C GLY A 187 -7.31 10.03 -53.30
N THR A 188 -6.91 9.47 -54.44
CA THR A 188 -7.83 8.77 -55.36
C THR A 188 -8.20 7.40 -54.82
N VAL A 189 -7.24 6.71 -54.18
CA VAL A 189 -7.36 5.32 -53.74
C VAL A 189 -7.63 5.18 -52.23
N ALA A 190 -7.54 6.26 -51.45
CA ALA A 190 -7.82 6.28 -50.03
C ALA A 190 -8.41 7.62 -49.58
N ASP A 191 -9.31 7.58 -48.60
CA ASP A 191 -9.73 8.76 -47.84
C ASP A 191 -8.73 9.03 -46.71
N ILE A 192 -8.31 10.28 -46.57
CA ILE A 192 -7.29 10.69 -45.60
C ILE A 192 -7.89 11.79 -44.73
N GLU A 193 -8.05 11.48 -43.45
CA GLU A 193 -8.67 12.36 -42.46
C GLU A 193 -7.94 12.33 -41.11
N ARG A 194 -8.02 13.44 -40.36
CA ARG A 194 -7.53 13.50 -38.99
C ARG A 194 -8.69 13.20 -38.05
N VAL A 195 -8.60 12.08 -37.34
CA VAL A 195 -9.63 11.60 -36.41
C VAL A 195 -9.06 11.45 -35.02
N LYS A 196 -9.89 11.60 -33.99
CA LYS A 196 -9.49 11.33 -32.61
C LYS A 196 -9.73 9.84 -32.32
N THR A 197 -8.65 9.10 -32.08
CA THR A 197 -8.70 7.66 -31.84
C THR A 197 -8.22 7.34 -30.43
N VAL A 198 -8.84 6.36 -29.79
CA VAL A 198 -8.48 5.89 -28.44
C VAL A 198 -7.10 5.25 -28.47
N VAL A 199 -6.13 5.85 -27.78
CA VAL A 199 -4.76 5.33 -27.69
C VAL A 199 -4.14 5.70 -26.35
N PRO A 200 -3.66 4.74 -25.55
CA PRO A 200 -3.63 3.29 -25.77
C PRO A 200 -4.93 2.56 -25.38
N ILE A 201 -5.10 1.33 -25.89
CA ILE A 201 -6.19 0.43 -25.47
C ILE A 201 -5.66 -0.50 -24.38
N LEU A 202 -5.95 -0.16 -23.12
CA LEU A 202 -5.52 -0.93 -21.95
C LEU A 202 -6.49 -2.06 -21.61
N ARG A 203 -5.94 -3.18 -21.16
CA ARG A 203 -6.69 -4.38 -20.78
C ARG A 203 -6.04 -5.08 -19.60
N ASP A 204 -6.87 -5.50 -18.64
CA ASP A 204 -6.47 -6.49 -17.63
C ASP A 204 -7.30 -7.76 -17.87
N SER A 205 -6.66 -8.93 -17.79
CA SER A 205 -7.34 -10.23 -18.00
C SER A 205 -8.20 -10.29 -19.27
N ALA A 206 -7.70 -9.69 -20.36
CA ALA A 206 -8.37 -9.54 -21.66
C ALA A 206 -9.62 -8.64 -21.70
N GLN A 207 -10.04 -8.05 -20.58
CA GLN A 207 -11.12 -7.07 -20.53
C GLN A 207 -10.57 -5.66 -20.71
N ARG A 208 -11.23 -4.86 -21.56
CA ARG A 208 -10.89 -3.44 -21.72
C ARG A 208 -11.19 -2.70 -20.43
N ARG A 209 -10.33 -1.75 -20.09
CA ARG A 209 -10.50 -0.89 -18.93
C ARG A 209 -10.08 0.56 -19.20
N ALA A 210 -10.69 1.46 -18.45
CA ALA A 210 -10.12 2.76 -18.12
C ALA A 210 -9.69 2.71 -16.64
N ALA A 211 -8.68 3.49 -16.25
CA ALA A 211 -8.33 3.62 -14.84
C ALA A 211 -8.07 5.06 -14.44
N LEU A 212 -8.42 5.36 -13.19
CA LEU A 212 -8.04 6.57 -12.49
C LEU A 212 -6.92 6.22 -11.52
N MET A 213 -5.85 7.00 -11.60
CA MET A 213 -4.72 7.02 -10.71
C MET A 213 -5.03 7.92 -9.52
N VAL A 214 -4.90 7.41 -8.31
CA VAL A 214 -5.22 8.15 -7.09
C VAL A 214 -4.05 8.10 -6.12
N ASN A 215 -3.53 9.27 -5.75
CA ASN A 215 -2.57 9.44 -4.66
C ASN A 215 -3.26 10.15 -3.50
N LEU A 216 -3.30 9.48 -2.34
CA LEU A 216 -3.91 10.02 -1.12
C LEU A 216 -2.88 10.80 -0.31
N ARG A 217 -3.30 11.90 0.35
CA ARG A 217 -2.49 12.51 1.42
C ARG A 217 -3.30 12.78 2.66
N GLY A 218 -2.68 12.54 3.81
CA GLY A 218 -3.28 12.83 5.11
C GLY A 218 -4.49 11.97 5.46
N ARG A 219 -4.74 10.89 4.72
CA ARG A 219 -5.88 10.00 4.93
C ARG A 219 -5.50 8.53 4.76
N ASP A 220 -6.16 7.69 5.55
CA ASP A 220 -6.03 6.22 5.50
C ASP A 220 -6.65 5.63 4.22
N VAL A 221 -5.93 4.68 3.61
CA VAL A 221 -6.30 4.01 2.35
C VAL A 221 -7.59 3.20 2.52
N GLU A 222 -7.70 2.34 3.54
CA GLU A 222 -8.87 1.46 3.71
C GLU A 222 -10.16 2.28 3.94
N SER A 223 -10.07 3.30 4.79
CA SER A 223 -11.20 4.17 5.11
C SER A 223 -11.62 5.04 3.92
N TRP A 224 -10.67 5.52 3.13
CA TRP A 224 -10.98 6.29 1.92
C TRP A 224 -11.64 5.40 0.85
N VAL A 225 -11.09 4.21 0.57
CA VAL A 225 -11.65 3.30 -0.44
C VAL A 225 -13.07 2.89 -0.09
N ARG A 226 -13.38 2.61 1.18
CA ARG A 226 -14.76 2.29 1.61
C ARG A 226 -15.74 3.45 1.40
N GLU A 227 -15.33 4.68 1.68
CA GLU A 227 -16.18 5.86 1.41
C GLU A 227 -16.33 6.10 -0.10
N ALA A 228 -15.24 5.97 -0.85
CA ALA A 228 -15.24 6.11 -2.30
C ALA A 228 -16.14 5.09 -2.98
N ASP A 229 -16.01 3.82 -2.62
CA ASP A 229 -16.83 2.73 -3.12
C ASP A 229 -18.32 3.00 -2.85
N ALA A 230 -18.69 3.38 -1.63
CA ALA A 230 -20.07 3.69 -1.28
C ALA A 230 -20.63 4.88 -2.09
N LYS A 231 -19.87 5.97 -2.20
CA LYS A 231 -20.29 7.18 -2.94
C LYS A 231 -20.40 6.95 -4.44
N VAL A 232 -19.46 6.21 -5.01
CA VAL A 232 -19.47 5.87 -6.45
C VAL A 232 -20.69 5.00 -6.75
N HIS A 233 -20.99 4.01 -5.93
CA HIS A 233 -22.20 3.18 -6.10
C HIS A 233 -23.51 3.95 -5.92
N GLU A 234 -23.52 5.02 -5.11
CA GLU A 234 -24.70 5.87 -4.91
C GLU A 234 -24.92 6.86 -6.07
N GLN A 235 -23.84 7.44 -6.59
CA GLN A 235 -23.91 8.57 -7.54
C GLN A 235 -23.73 8.16 -9.00
N VAL A 236 -23.04 7.05 -9.28
CA VAL A 236 -22.72 6.62 -10.64
C VAL A 236 -23.51 5.35 -10.98
N GLN A 237 -24.37 5.44 -11.99
CA GLN A 237 -25.15 4.30 -12.47
C GLN A 237 -24.36 3.52 -13.52
N LEU A 238 -23.98 2.29 -13.17
CA LEU A 238 -23.25 1.39 -14.06
C LEU A 238 -24.19 0.67 -15.04
N PRO A 239 -23.95 0.74 -16.36
CA PRO A 239 -24.65 -0.09 -17.33
C PRO A 239 -24.33 -1.58 -17.15
N GLU A 240 -25.17 -2.46 -17.70
CA GLU A 240 -24.90 -3.91 -17.67
C GLU A 240 -23.57 -4.26 -18.33
N GLY A 241 -22.81 -5.15 -17.68
CA GLY A 241 -21.50 -5.58 -18.17
C GLY A 241 -20.34 -4.62 -17.85
N TYR A 242 -20.61 -3.55 -17.07
CA TYR A 242 -19.57 -2.68 -16.52
C TYR A 242 -19.36 -2.97 -15.03
N SER A 243 -18.11 -2.88 -14.59
CA SER A 243 -17.74 -3.03 -13.18
C SER A 243 -16.65 -2.04 -12.80
N ILE A 244 -16.61 -1.69 -11.52
CA ILE A 244 -15.55 -0.87 -10.93
C ILE A 244 -14.80 -1.72 -9.91
N GLU A 245 -13.48 -1.68 -9.96
CA GLU A 245 -12.61 -2.34 -8.99
C GLU A 245 -11.54 -1.38 -8.48
N PHE A 246 -11.28 -1.43 -7.18
CA PHE A 246 -10.22 -0.67 -6.53
C PHE A 246 -8.99 -1.57 -6.35
N GLY A 247 -7.92 -1.27 -7.09
CA GLY A 247 -6.62 -1.94 -7.02
C GLY A 247 -5.52 -1.05 -6.42
N GLY A 248 -4.26 -1.46 -6.60
CA GLY A 248 -3.11 -0.74 -6.04
C GLY A 248 -2.73 -1.23 -4.63
N GLN A 249 -2.34 -0.30 -3.76
CA GLN A 249 -2.01 -0.59 -2.36
C GLN A 249 -3.19 -1.18 -1.58
N PHE A 250 -4.43 -0.90 -1.99
CA PHE A 250 -5.62 -1.45 -1.33
C PHE A 250 -5.74 -2.98 -1.48
N GLU A 251 -5.47 -3.52 -2.67
CA GLU A 251 -5.49 -4.97 -2.89
C GLU A 251 -4.40 -5.64 -2.05
N ASN A 252 -3.18 -5.09 -2.09
CA ASN A 252 -2.06 -5.54 -1.25
C ASN A 252 -2.39 -5.50 0.25
N LEU A 253 -3.08 -4.45 0.72
CA LEU A 253 -3.55 -4.34 2.10
C LEU A 253 -4.59 -5.42 2.43
N ARG A 254 -5.53 -5.69 1.52
CA ARG A 254 -6.56 -6.72 1.68
C ARG A 254 -5.94 -8.11 1.79
N GLU A 255 -5.02 -8.46 0.89
CA GLU A 255 -4.28 -9.72 0.93
C GLU A 255 -3.46 -9.86 2.22
N ALA A 256 -2.74 -8.80 2.60
CA ALA A 256 -1.94 -8.80 3.83
C ALA A 256 -2.82 -8.98 5.07
N LYS A 257 -3.99 -8.33 5.13
CA LYS A 257 -4.96 -8.47 6.22
C LYS A 257 -5.51 -9.89 6.31
N ALA A 258 -5.89 -10.49 5.18
CA ALA A 258 -6.34 -11.88 5.11
C ALA A 258 -5.25 -12.85 5.63
N ARG A 259 -3.99 -12.62 5.23
CA ARG A 259 -2.85 -13.41 5.72
C ARG A 259 -2.63 -13.20 7.22
N LEU A 260 -2.64 -11.97 7.72
CA LEU A 260 -2.48 -11.66 9.13
C LEU A 260 -3.59 -12.25 10.00
N ALA A 261 -4.83 -12.30 9.49
CA ALA A 261 -5.95 -12.94 10.17
C ALA A 261 -5.72 -14.44 10.45
N ILE A 262 -4.82 -15.09 9.70
CA ILE A 262 -4.42 -16.48 9.91
C ILE A 262 -3.12 -16.56 10.73
N VAL A 263 -2.12 -15.76 10.36
CA VAL A 263 -0.77 -15.81 10.98
C VAL A 263 -0.79 -15.39 12.43
N VAL A 264 -1.53 -14.32 12.79
CA VAL A 264 -1.56 -13.80 14.18
C VAL A 264 -2.18 -14.83 15.14
N PRO A 265 -3.37 -15.41 14.89
CA PRO A 265 -3.91 -16.45 15.75
C PRO A 265 -3.02 -17.70 15.82
N THR A 266 -2.41 -18.10 14.70
CA THR A 266 -1.49 -19.25 14.66
C THR A 266 -0.26 -19.02 15.53
N ALA A 267 0.38 -17.84 15.44
CA ALA A 267 1.51 -17.48 16.28
C ALA A 267 1.13 -17.42 17.76
N LEU A 268 -0.03 -16.82 18.08
CA LEU A 268 -0.56 -16.76 19.43
C LEU A 268 -0.90 -18.15 20.00
N ALA A 269 -1.38 -19.09 19.19
CA ALA A 269 -1.60 -20.48 19.58
C ALA A 269 -0.28 -21.19 19.87
N PHE A 270 0.76 -21.00 19.04
CA PHE A 270 2.09 -21.53 19.30
C PHE A 270 2.71 -20.96 20.59
N ILE A 271 2.58 -19.66 20.83
CA ILE A 271 3.02 -19.03 22.09
C ILE A 271 2.31 -19.70 23.27
N PHE A 272 0.98 -19.86 23.22
CA PHE A 272 0.24 -20.54 24.27
C PHE A 272 0.73 -21.97 24.50
N MET A 273 0.95 -22.74 23.43
CA MET A 273 1.45 -24.12 23.49
C MET A 273 2.83 -24.19 24.15
N LEU A 274 3.75 -23.28 23.81
CA LEU A 274 5.08 -23.21 24.43
C LEU A 274 5.00 -22.88 25.93
N ILE A 275 4.15 -21.93 26.32
CA ILE A 275 3.93 -21.61 27.74
C ILE A 275 3.34 -22.82 28.48
N PHE A 276 2.36 -23.50 27.86
CA PHE A 276 1.77 -24.71 28.43
C PHE A 276 2.80 -25.82 28.64
N MET A 277 3.68 -26.06 27.66
CA MET A 277 4.79 -27.01 27.79
C MET A 277 5.79 -26.60 28.90
N ALA A 278 6.05 -25.30 29.06
CA ALA A 278 6.99 -24.81 30.06
C ALA A 278 6.50 -25.01 31.51
N PHE A 279 5.19 -24.88 31.77
CA PHE A 279 4.62 -25.00 33.12
C PHE A 279 3.91 -26.33 33.40
N GLY A 280 3.51 -27.08 32.37
CA GLY A 280 2.65 -28.26 32.52
C GLY A 280 1.26 -27.94 33.11
N SER A 281 0.86 -26.67 33.17
CA SER A 281 -0.37 -26.20 33.82
C SER A 281 -1.10 -25.18 32.96
N VAL A 282 -2.31 -25.54 32.53
CA VAL A 282 -3.19 -24.66 31.73
C VAL A 282 -3.52 -23.35 32.46
N ARG A 283 -3.68 -23.40 33.80
CA ARG A 283 -4.03 -22.22 34.60
C ARG A 283 -2.90 -21.20 34.59
N GLN A 284 -1.67 -21.65 34.81
CA GLN A 284 -0.50 -20.77 34.79
C GLN A 284 -0.20 -20.29 33.38
N ALA A 285 -0.43 -21.12 32.36
CA ALA A 285 -0.34 -20.70 30.97
C ALA A 285 -1.33 -19.58 30.63
N LEU A 286 -2.61 -19.73 31.01
CA LEU A 286 -3.63 -18.69 30.84
C LEU A 286 -3.31 -17.40 31.62
N LEU A 287 -2.71 -17.52 32.82
CA LEU A 287 -2.27 -16.36 33.60
C LEU A 287 -1.20 -15.56 32.85
N VAL A 288 -0.15 -16.20 32.33
CA VAL A 288 0.86 -15.49 31.51
C VAL A 288 0.24 -14.97 30.22
N TYR A 289 -0.60 -15.78 29.57
CA TYR A 289 -1.25 -15.42 28.31
C TYR A 289 -2.18 -14.22 28.44
N SER A 290 -2.80 -14.03 29.61
CA SER A 290 -3.58 -12.83 29.91
C SER A 290 -2.77 -11.54 29.80
N GLY A 291 -1.44 -11.58 29.92
CA GLY A 291 -0.58 -10.43 29.69
C GLY A 291 -0.58 -9.92 28.24
N VAL A 292 -0.89 -10.77 27.26
CA VAL A 292 -0.82 -10.43 25.83
C VAL A 292 -1.86 -9.37 25.42
N PRO A 293 -3.18 -9.56 25.64
CA PRO A 293 -4.17 -8.54 25.31
C PRO A 293 -3.84 -7.18 25.96
N LEU A 294 -3.34 -7.18 27.19
CA LEU A 294 -3.05 -5.93 27.89
C LEU A 294 -1.76 -5.26 27.40
N ALA A 295 -0.76 -6.01 26.97
CA ALA A 295 0.37 -5.44 26.22
C ALA A 295 -0.11 -4.77 24.93
N VAL A 296 -0.97 -5.44 24.17
CA VAL A 296 -1.56 -4.91 22.92
C VAL A 296 -2.29 -3.59 23.17
N THR A 297 -3.06 -3.46 24.26
CA THR A 297 -3.74 -2.18 24.57
C THR A 297 -2.75 -1.00 24.68
N GLY A 298 -1.60 -1.20 25.32
CA GLY A 298 -0.57 -0.15 25.42
C GLY A 298 0.02 0.25 24.07
N GLY A 299 0.22 -0.73 23.18
CA GLY A 299 0.69 -0.47 21.82
C GLY A 299 -0.34 0.27 20.96
N VAL A 300 -1.62 -0.08 21.08
CA VAL A 300 -2.72 0.61 20.37
C VAL A 300 -2.84 2.06 20.84
N VAL A 301 -2.82 2.30 22.15
CA VAL A 301 -2.85 3.66 22.72
C VAL A 301 -1.65 4.47 22.26
N ALA A 302 -0.45 3.87 22.18
CA ALA A 302 0.74 4.57 21.70
C ALA A 302 0.67 4.95 20.22
N LEU A 303 0.09 4.11 19.36
CA LEU A 303 -0.17 4.47 17.96
C LEU A 303 -1.17 5.62 17.86
N TRP A 304 -2.26 5.52 18.61
CA TRP A 304 -3.31 6.55 18.63
C TRP A 304 -2.78 7.90 19.12
N LEU A 305 -2.00 7.93 20.20
CA LEU A 305 -1.39 9.17 20.71
C LEU A 305 -0.37 9.80 19.74
N ARG A 306 0.13 9.04 18.76
CA ARG A 306 1.08 9.52 17.74
C ARG A 306 0.43 9.73 16.38
N ASP A 307 -0.89 9.60 16.29
CA ASP A 307 -1.66 9.68 15.03
C ASP A 307 -1.09 8.79 13.92
N MET A 308 -0.62 7.59 14.28
CA MET A 308 -0.07 6.64 13.32
C MET A 308 -1.12 5.58 12.96
N PRO A 309 -1.42 5.37 11.66
CA PRO A 309 -2.36 4.34 11.24
C PRO A 309 -1.80 2.94 11.51
N PHE A 310 -2.69 1.96 11.57
CA PHE A 310 -2.29 0.56 11.67
C PHE A 310 -1.64 0.10 10.35
N SER A 311 -0.37 -0.31 10.42
CA SER A 311 0.38 -0.79 9.27
C SER A 311 0.91 -2.21 9.50
N ILE A 312 1.40 -2.86 8.44
CA ILE A 312 2.02 -4.19 8.54
C ILE A 312 3.21 -4.16 9.52
N SER A 313 4.01 -3.09 9.52
CA SER A 313 5.11 -2.91 10.48
C SER A 313 4.62 -2.84 11.93
N ALA A 314 3.49 -2.17 12.18
CA ALA A 314 2.86 -2.16 13.50
C ALA A 314 2.37 -3.55 13.90
N ALA A 315 1.78 -4.32 12.97
CA ALA A 315 1.35 -5.70 13.22
C ALA A 315 2.51 -6.61 13.67
N VAL A 316 3.67 -6.52 12.97
CA VAL A 316 4.90 -7.23 13.38
C VAL A 316 5.35 -6.77 14.77
N GLY A 317 5.26 -5.48 15.06
CA GLY A 317 5.51 -4.92 16.39
C GLY A 317 4.64 -5.54 17.49
N PHE A 318 3.34 -5.73 17.24
CA PHE A 318 2.43 -6.38 18.20
C PHE A 318 2.77 -7.85 18.45
N ILE A 319 3.19 -8.60 17.42
CA ILE A 319 3.64 -9.99 17.56
C ILE A 319 4.90 -10.04 18.43
N ALA A 320 5.89 -9.20 18.12
CA ALA A 320 7.14 -9.12 18.89
C ALA A 320 6.88 -8.71 20.35
N LEU A 321 6.02 -7.71 20.56
CA LEU A 321 5.58 -7.26 21.87
C LEU A 321 4.91 -8.37 22.68
N SER A 322 4.05 -9.17 22.04
CA SER A 322 3.36 -10.30 22.69
C SER A 322 4.37 -11.32 23.23
N GLY A 323 5.42 -11.62 22.47
CA GLY A 323 6.53 -12.49 22.92
C GLY A 323 7.28 -11.93 24.13
N VAL A 324 7.63 -10.63 24.11
CA VAL A 324 8.32 -9.96 25.23
C VAL A 324 7.45 -9.93 26.49
N ALA A 325 6.16 -9.60 26.35
CA ALA A 325 5.21 -9.57 27.46
C ALA A 325 5.07 -10.96 28.12
N VAL A 326 4.96 -12.01 27.30
CA VAL A 326 4.91 -13.40 27.77
C VAL A 326 6.19 -13.80 28.49
N LEU A 327 7.37 -13.44 27.98
CA LEU A 327 8.65 -13.77 28.61
C LEU A 327 8.73 -13.19 30.04
N ASN A 328 8.35 -11.93 30.21
CA ASN A 328 8.35 -11.29 31.53
C ASN A 328 7.38 -11.98 32.50
N GLY A 329 6.18 -12.31 32.04
CA GLY A 329 5.20 -13.08 32.84
C GLY A 329 5.69 -14.49 33.18
N LEU A 330 6.31 -15.18 32.22
CA LEU A 330 6.89 -16.52 32.40
C LEU A 330 7.95 -16.53 33.49
N VAL A 331 8.90 -15.60 33.44
CA VAL A 331 10.00 -15.49 34.42
C VAL A 331 9.46 -15.20 35.83
N MET A 332 8.42 -14.36 35.93
CA MET A 332 7.79 -14.03 37.21
C MET A 332 7.09 -15.25 37.83
N ILE A 333 6.21 -15.93 37.07
CA ILE A 333 5.49 -17.11 37.56
C ILE A 333 6.44 -18.26 37.90
N SER A 334 7.46 -18.49 37.06
CA SER A 334 8.49 -19.50 37.33
C SER A 334 9.17 -19.24 38.68
N TYR A 335 9.46 -17.98 39.01
CA TYR A 335 10.04 -17.63 40.29
C TYR A 335 9.09 -17.81 41.47
N PHE A 336 7.79 -17.49 41.31
CA PHE A 336 6.77 -17.79 42.32
C PHE A 336 6.68 -19.30 42.59
N ASN A 337 6.70 -20.13 41.55
CA ASN A 337 6.69 -21.58 41.69
C ASN A 337 7.94 -22.08 42.43
N GLN A 338 9.13 -21.59 42.09
CA GLN A 338 10.37 -21.95 42.80
C GLN A 338 10.33 -21.60 44.30
N LEU A 339 9.75 -20.44 44.66
CA LEU A 339 9.58 -20.07 46.07
C LEU A 339 8.57 -20.98 46.78
N ARG A 340 7.49 -21.39 46.10
CA ARG A 340 6.52 -22.35 46.64
C ARG A 340 7.10 -23.75 46.79
N GLU A 341 7.94 -24.20 45.87
CA GLU A 341 8.67 -25.48 45.98
C GLU A 341 9.62 -25.49 47.18
N ARG A 342 10.12 -24.32 47.58
CA ARG A 342 10.92 -24.14 48.81
C ARG A 342 10.08 -24.07 50.09
N GLY A 343 8.76 -24.25 49.99
CA GLY A 343 7.85 -24.35 51.14
C GLY A 343 7.19 -23.03 51.58
N LEU A 344 7.38 -21.93 50.86
CA LEU A 344 6.70 -20.67 51.18
C LEU A 344 5.20 -20.74 50.87
N ASP A 345 4.39 -20.12 51.73
CA ASP A 345 2.97 -19.90 51.47
C ASP A 345 2.76 -19.04 50.21
N THR A 346 1.64 -19.25 49.50
CA THR A 346 1.34 -18.56 48.23
C THR A 346 1.50 -17.05 48.33
N ARG A 347 0.98 -16.44 49.41
CA ARG A 347 1.05 -14.98 49.57
C ARG A 347 2.49 -14.51 49.80
N SER A 348 3.23 -15.21 50.65
CA SER A 348 4.61 -14.89 50.98
C SER A 348 5.51 -15.05 49.75
N ALA A 349 5.33 -16.13 48.99
CA ALA A 349 6.04 -16.37 47.73
C ALA A 349 5.78 -15.29 46.68
N VAL A 350 4.53 -14.80 46.57
CA VAL A 350 4.19 -13.72 45.65
C VAL A 350 4.81 -12.39 46.07
N ILE A 351 4.77 -12.03 47.36
CA ILE A 351 5.36 -10.78 47.87
C ILE A 351 6.88 -10.81 47.71
N GLU A 352 7.54 -11.84 48.22
CA GLU A 352 9.00 -12.00 48.14
C GLU A 352 9.47 -12.11 46.68
N GLY A 353 8.73 -12.86 45.87
CA GLY A 353 8.99 -13.00 44.45
C GLY A 353 8.91 -11.68 43.70
N SER A 354 7.86 -10.89 43.96
CA SER A 354 7.65 -9.60 43.30
C SER A 354 8.72 -8.59 43.70
N LEU A 355 9.10 -8.54 44.98
CA LEU A 355 10.16 -7.64 45.46
C LEU A 355 11.52 -7.98 44.85
N THR A 356 11.87 -9.26 44.79
CA THR A 356 13.14 -9.71 44.21
C THR A 356 13.18 -9.49 42.69
N ARG A 357 12.04 -9.66 42.00
CA ARG A 357 11.95 -9.53 40.54
C ARG A 357 11.70 -8.10 40.05
N LEU A 358 11.32 -7.17 40.93
CA LEU A 358 11.08 -5.78 40.59
C LEU A 358 12.24 -5.15 39.80
N ARG A 359 13.48 -5.25 40.34
CA ARG A 359 14.67 -4.67 39.69
C ARG A 359 15.00 -5.32 38.33
N PRO A 360 15.10 -6.66 38.21
CA PRO A 360 15.34 -7.32 36.93
C PRO A 360 14.30 -7.02 35.85
N VAL A 361 13.00 -7.02 36.21
CA VAL A 361 11.91 -6.76 35.25
C VAL A 361 11.92 -5.31 34.77
N LEU A 362 12.11 -4.35 35.68
CA LEU A 362 12.26 -2.95 35.29
C LEU A 362 13.51 -2.71 34.44
N MET A 363 14.63 -3.36 34.75
CA MET A 363 15.86 -3.22 33.98
C MET A 363 15.68 -3.72 32.55
N THR A 364 15.10 -4.90 32.36
CA THR A 364 14.85 -5.47 31.02
C THR A 364 13.85 -4.65 30.22
N ALA A 365 12.76 -4.20 30.86
CA ALA A 365 11.79 -3.29 30.25
C ALA A 365 12.42 -1.95 29.84
N ALA A 366 13.25 -1.35 30.70
CA ALA A 366 13.92 -0.08 30.43
C ALA A 366 14.93 -0.21 29.29
N VAL A 367 15.77 -1.26 29.29
CA VAL A 367 16.74 -1.50 28.21
C VAL A 367 16.02 -1.68 26.87
N ALA A 368 14.93 -2.46 26.84
CA ALA A 368 14.15 -2.65 25.64
C ALA A 368 13.49 -1.33 25.18
N ALA A 369 12.79 -0.62 26.07
CA ALA A 369 12.17 0.66 25.73
C ALA A 369 13.19 1.68 25.23
N PHE A 370 14.30 1.88 25.94
CA PHE A 370 15.38 2.80 25.54
C PHE A 370 16.06 2.37 24.24
N GLY A 371 16.21 1.07 23.98
CA GLY A 371 16.73 0.54 22.72
C GLY A 371 15.84 0.89 21.52
N PHE A 372 14.52 0.96 21.70
CA PHE A 372 13.57 1.33 20.65
C PHE A 372 13.35 2.85 20.50
N ILE A 373 13.74 3.69 21.46
CA ILE A 373 13.56 5.16 21.38
C ILE A 373 14.20 5.77 20.12
N PRO A 374 15.48 5.48 19.77
CA PRO A 374 16.09 6.06 18.56
C PRO A 374 15.31 5.70 17.30
N MET A 375 14.81 4.47 17.23
CA MET A 375 14.00 3.96 16.12
C MET A 375 12.63 4.66 16.05
N ALA A 376 12.01 4.91 17.21
CA ALA A 376 10.73 5.61 17.32
C ALA A 376 10.80 7.11 16.96
N LEU A 377 11.96 7.74 17.10
CA LEU A 377 12.19 9.17 16.84
C LEU A 377 12.93 9.46 15.53
N SER A 378 13.55 8.46 14.90
CA SER A 378 14.36 8.63 13.70
C SER A 378 13.60 9.38 12.60
N THR A 379 14.26 10.31 11.90
CA THR A 379 13.73 11.03 10.73
C THR A 379 14.51 10.73 9.44
N SER A 380 15.36 9.70 9.48
CA SER A 380 16.15 9.27 8.32
C SER A 380 15.29 8.51 7.31
N ALA A 381 15.84 8.28 6.11
CA ALA A 381 15.24 7.39 5.14
C ALA A 381 14.94 6.01 5.77
N GLY A 382 13.74 5.47 5.51
CA GLY A 382 13.28 4.19 6.05
C GLY A 382 12.71 4.25 7.47
N ALA A 383 12.72 5.42 8.11
CA ALA A 383 12.11 5.60 9.43
C ALA A 383 10.59 5.38 9.40
N GLU A 384 9.96 5.57 8.25
CA GLU A 384 8.52 5.36 8.02
C GLU A 384 8.10 3.91 8.34
N VAL A 385 8.95 2.93 8.04
CA VAL A 385 8.71 1.51 8.33
C VAL A 385 9.01 1.19 9.80
N GLN A 386 10.01 1.87 10.39
CA GLN A 386 10.54 1.55 11.70
C GLN A 386 9.76 2.17 12.87
N ARG A 387 9.27 3.41 12.71
CA ARG A 387 8.57 4.15 13.76
C ARG A 387 7.31 3.44 14.28
N PRO A 388 6.41 2.89 13.44
CA PRO A 388 5.20 2.24 13.95
C PRO A 388 5.54 0.99 14.76
N LEU A 389 6.50 0.18 14.29
CA LEU A 389 6.99 -1.00 14.99
C LEU A 389 7.54 -0.63 16.38
N ALA A 390 8.45 0.34 16.44
CA ALA A 390 9.06 0.79 17.69
C ALA A 390 8.03 1.39 18.66
N THR A 391 7.08 2.19 18.14
CA THR A 391 6.03 2.83 18.94
C THR A 391 5.15 1.80 19.65
N VAL A 392 4.72 0.78 18.92
CA VAL A 392 3.91 -0.32 19.48
C VAL A 392 4.66 -1.04 20.58
N VAL A 393 5.93 -1.37 20.34
CA VAL A 393 6.75 -2.10 21.30
C VAL A 393 6.99 -1.27 22.56
N ILE A 394 7.33 0.02 22.45
CA ILE A 394 7.54 0.90 23.61
C ILE A 394 6.24 1.04 24.43
N GLY A 395 5.13 1.41 23.79
CA GLY A 395 3.85 1.59 24.46
C GLY A 395 3.36 0.32 25.14
N GLY A 396 3.53 -0.81 24.45
CA GLY A 396 3.21 -2.13 24.98
C GLY A 396 4.10 -2.57 26.13
N ILE A 397 5.41 -2.29 26.10
CA ILE A 397 6.33 -2.59 27.20
C ILE A 397 5.94 -1.80 28.45
N ILE A 398 5.64 -0.50 28.30
CA ILE A 398 5.23 0.35 29.43
C ILE A 398 3.98 -0.23 30.11
N SER A 399 2.95 -0.54 29.31
CA SER A 399 1.71 -1.13 29.84
C SER A 399 1.96 -2.53 30.41
N SER A 400 2.59 -3.43 29.67
CA SER A 400 2.83 -4.82 30.13
C SER A 400 3.72 -4.91 31.37
N THR A 401 4.68 -4.00 31.55
CA THR A 401 5.55 -3.96 32.74
C THR A 401 4.77 -3.56 33.98
N PHE A 402 3.96 -2.51 33.89
CA PHE A 402 3.07 -2.10 34.97
C PHE A 402 2.17 -3.26 35.40
N LEU A 403 1.62 -3.98 34.43
CA LEU A 403 0.74 -5.11 34.70
C LEU A 403 1.45 -6.35 35.23
N THR A 404 2.64 -6.68 34.72
CA THR A 404 3.40 -7.85 35.17
C THR A 404 3.83 -7.69 36.63
N LEU A 405 4.04 -6.46 37.10
CA LEU A 405 4.45 -6.17 38.48
C LEU A 405 3.28 -5.97 39.45
N LEU A 406 2.09 -5.60 38.96
CA LEU A 406 0.92 -5.33 39.81
C LEU A 406 -0.18 -6.38 39.62
N LEU A 407 -0.65 -6.56 38.39
CA LEU A 407 -1.81 -7.39 38.10
C LEU A 407 -1.48 -8.89 38.18
N LEU A 408 -0.35 -9.30 37.61
CA LEU A 408 0.03 -10.71 37.54
C LEU A 408 0.26 -11.35 38.93
N PRO A 409 0.93 -10.69 39.90
CA PRO A 409 1.03 -11.18 41.29
C PRO A 409 -0.34 -11.40 41.94
N VAL A 410 -1.28 -10.46 41.75
CA VAL A 410 -2.64 -10.53 42.30
C VAL A 410 -3.43 -11.68 41.67
N LEU A 411 -3.34 -11.82 40.34
CA LEU A 411 -4.02 -12.90 39.62
C LEU A 411 -3.45 -14.28 40.01
N TYR A 412 -2.13 -14.40 40.17
CA TYR A 412 -1.50 -15.64 40.62
C TYR A 412 -1.96 -16.02 42.03
N ASP A 413 -1.93 -15.07 42.98
CA ASP A 413 -2.38 -15.30 44.35
C ASP A 413 -3.85 -15.73 44.40
N TRP A 414 -4.71 -15.09 43.60
CA TRP A 414 -6.13 -15.42 43.52
C TRP A 414 -6.39 -16.84 42.96
N VAL A 415 -5.72 -17.22 41.87
CA VAL A 415 -5.92 -18.52 41.23
C VAL A 415 -5.36 -19.67 42.06
N GLU A 416 -4.17 -19.50 42.64
CA GLU A 416 -3.50 -20.58 43.38
C GLU A 416 -4.03 -20.75 44.81
N ARG A 417 -4.58 -19.72 45.44
CA ARG A 417 -5.28 -19.87 46.74
C ARG A 417 -6.58 -20.66 46.61
N ARG A 418 -7.33 -20.50 45.51
CA ARG A 418 -8.55 -21.29 45.26
C ARG A 418 -8.26 -22.80 45.20
N LYS A 419 -7.09 -23.20 44.67
CA LYS A 419 -6.66 -24.60 44.62
C LYS A 419 -6.47 -25.19 46.02
N ARG A 420 -5.83 -24.44 46.93
CA ARG A 420 -5.59 -24.90 48.30
C ARG A 420 -6.88 -25.01 49.11
N ALA A 421 -7.86 -24.12 48.88
CA ALA A 421 -9.18 -24.21 49.51
C ALA A 421 -10.01 -25.39 49.00
N SER A 422 -9.83 -25.82 47.74
CA SER A 422 -10.48 -27.02 47.17
C SER A 422 -9.80 -28.34 47.51
N GLU A 423 -8.56 -28.33 48.01
CA GLU A 423 -7.76 -29.52 48.31
C GLU A 423 -7.71 -29.87 49.81
N ILE A 424 -8.37 -29.12 50.71
CA ILE A 424 -8.49 -29.50 52.13
C ILE A 424 -9.53 -30.64 52.24
N PRO A 425 -9.14 -31.88 52.61
CA PRO A 425 -10.09 -32.91 52.97
C PRO A 425 -10.70 -32.56 54.32
N GLU A 426 -11.99 -32.82 54.45
CA GLU A 426 -12.90 -32.58 55.58
C GLU A 426 -12.57 -33.45 56.83
N GLN A 427 -11.29 -33.63 57.17
CA GLN A 427 -10.83 -34.41 58.32
C GLN A 427 -10.01 -33.55 59.29
N SER A 428 -10.66 -32.60 59.94
CA SER A 428 -10.16 -31.99 61.18
C SER A 428 -11.29 -31.41 62.05
N GLN A 429 -12.39 -32.15 62.16
CA GLN A 429 -13.36 -31.95 63.24
C GLN A 429 -13.51 -33.25 64.03
N GLN A 430 -12.64 -33.45 65.01
CA GLN A 430 -12.99 -34.20 66.21
C GLN A 430 -12.78 -33.28 67.42
N PRO A 431 -13.81 -33.06 68.25
CA PRO A 431 -13.78 -32.07 69.31
C PRO A 431 -12.91 -32.54 70.46
N ARG A 432 -12.03 -31.64 70.88
CA ARG A 432 -11.30 -31.66 72.13
C ARG A 432 -12.33 -31.54 73.27
N TYR A 433 -12.64 -32.66 73.93
CA TYR A 433 -13.40 -32.62 75.19
C TYR A 433 -12.59 -31.87 76.24
N ALA A 434 -13.25 -30.92 76.88
CA ALA A 434 -12.76 -30.15 78.02
C ALA A 434 -12.93 -30.93 79.34
N ASP A 435 -12.11 -30.55 80.30
CA ASP A 435 -11.88 -31.16 81.62
C ASP A 435 -13.09 -31.23 82.58
N ALA A 436 -12.89 -32.03 83.64
CA ALA A 436 -13.44 -31.96 85.01
C ALA A 436 -14.62 -32.88 85.39
N THR A 437 -14.32 -34.05 85.96
CA THR A 437 -14.51 -34.34 87.40
C THR A 437 -13.69 -35.56 87.82
#